data_AF-A0A7X7UN83-F1
#
_entry.id   AF-A0A7X7UN83-F1
#
_cell.length_a   1.000
_cell.length_b   1.000
_cell.length_c   1.000
_cell.angle_alpha   90.00
_cell.angle_beta   90.00
_cell.angle_gamma   90.00
#
_symmetry.space_group_name_H-M   'P 1'
#
loop_
_entity.id
_entity.type
_entity.pdbx_description
1 polymer ?
#
loop_
_entity_poly.entity_id
_entity_poly.type
_entity_poly.pdbx_seq_one_letter_code
_entity_poly.pdbx_strand_id
1 'polypeptide(L)'
;MKNLVLRDREAIIRGLTPYLPPGVAPMVTDLILALPNLDLKIVEPRTRRRGDYQFKREVSRHQITINWDLSRHNFLITFLHEYAHLIAVQKYGNSIAPHGKEWKKEYRNVALPFVLSGKLHPVFTAAFKHYLVNPYASSERDTALMDACRRADAEIKQVNW
;
A
#
# COMPACT_ATOMS: atom_id res chain seq x y z
N MET A 1 -22.44 5.90 17.82
CA MET A 1 -21.20 5.76 17.03
C MET A 1 -21.33 6.58 15.76
N LYS A 2 -20.57 7.67 15.60
CA LYS A 2 -20.60 8.45 14.36
C LYS A 2 -19.71 7.74 13.33
N ASN A 3 -20.33 7.13 12.32
CA ASN A 3 -19.64 6.72 11.10
C ASN A 3 -19.23 7.99 10.34
N LEU A 4 -18.12 8.60 10.75
CA LEU A 4 -17.52 9.68 9.99
C LEU A 4 -16.80 9.01 8.81
N VAL A 5 -17.45 8.97 7.65
CA VAL A 5 -16.75 8.75 6.40
C VAL A 5 -15.72 9.87 6.31
N LEU A 6 -14.45 9.57 6.54
CA LEU A 6 -13.37 10.55 6.45
C LEU A 6 -13.33 11.05 5.00
N ARG A 7 -13.96 12.19 4.73
CA ARG A 7 -13.86 12.94 3.47
C ARG A 7 -12.96 14.16 3.60
N ASP A 8 -12.48 14.44 4.80
CA ASP A 8 -11.47 15.47 5.05
C ASP A 8 -10.09 14.88 4.69
N ARG A 9 -9.54 15.35 3.58
CA ARG A 9 -8.21 14.96 3.08
C ARG A 9 -7.15 15.06 4.16
N GLU A 10 -7.18 16.13 4.96
CA GLU A 10 -6.18 16.37 6.00
C GLU A 10 -6.34 15.41 7.17
N ALA A 11 -7.57 15.04 7.53
CA ALA A 11 -7.80 14.00 8.54
C ALA A 11 -7.25 12.63 8.10
N ILE A 12 -7.42 12.26 6.82
CA ILE A 12 -6.84 11.02 6.27
C ILE A 12 -5.32 11.07 6.31
N ILE A 13 -4.71 12.19 5.86
CA ILE A 13 -3.25 12.37 5.88
C ILE A 13 -2.71 12.20 7.30
N ARG A 14 -3.32 12.88 8.28
CA ARG A 14 -2.92 12.75 9.70
C ARG A 14 -3.02 11.30 10.19
N GLY A 15 -4.11 10.60 9.86
CA GLY A 15 -4.31 9.21 10.25
C GLY A 15 -3.31 8.23 9.62
N LEU A 16 -2.84 8.50 8.40
CA LEU A 16 -1.90 7.64 7.68
C LEU A 16 -0.43 7.95 7.93
N THR A 17 -0.12 9.18 8.36
CA THR A 17 1.26 9.63 8.58
C THR A 17 2.10 8.71 9.47
N PRO A 18 1.58 8.15 10.59
CA PRO A 18 2.37 7.24 11.43
C PRO A 18 2.83 5.96 10.73
N TYR A 19 2.08 5.52 9.71
CA TYR A 19 2.23 4.23 9.04
C TYR A 19 2.99 4.29 7.72
N LEU A 20 3.32 5.49 7.22
CA LEU A 20 3.92 5.66 5.91
C LEU A 20 5.28 6.36 5.98
N PRO A 21 6.15 6.18 4.98
CA PRO A 21 7.39 6.94 4.92
C PRO A 21 7.11 8.46 4.89
N PRO A 22 8.01 9.29 5.43
CA PRO A 22 7.82 10.74 5.46
C PRO A 22 7.43 11.32 4.10
N GLY A 23 6.42 12.19 4.08
CA GLY A 23 5.93 12.86 2.87
C GLY A 23 5.08 12.01 1.91
N VAL A 24 4.89 10.71 2.17
CA VAL A 24 4.15 9.79 1.29
C VAL A 24 2.63 9.78 1.57
N ALA A 25 2.20 10.09 2.80
CA ALA A 25 0.78 10.06 3.19
C ALA A 25 -0.17 10.80 2.23
N PRO A 26 0.15 12.02 1.74
CA PRO A 26 -0.70 12.70 0.74
C PRO A 26 -0.96 11.87 -0.52
N MET A 27 0.04 11.14 -1.02
CA MET A 27 -0.09 10.35 -2.25
C MET A 27 -0.99 9.12 -2.05
N VAL A 28 -0.90 8.48 -0.88
CA VAL A 28 -1.80 7.37 -0.52
C VAL A 28 -3.23 7.91 -0.33
N THR A 29 -3.39 9.06 0.29
CA THR A 29 -4.68 9.73 0.43
C THR A 29 -5.31 10.04 -0.92
N ASP A 30 -4.53 10.54 -1.89
CA ASP A 30 -5.05 10.84 -3.22
C ASP A 30 -5.57 9.57 -3.94
N LEU A 31 -4.88 8.42 -3.77
CA LEU A 31 -5.36 7.13 -4.28
C LEU A 31 -6.68 6.67 -3.62
N ILE A 32 -6.83 6.92 -2.31
CA ILE A 32 -8.06 6.58 -1.57
C ILE A 32 -9.21 7.48 -2.05
N LEU A 33 -8.98 8.79 -2.15
CA LEU A 33 -10.00 9.77 -2.54
C LEU A 33 -10.43 9.63 -4.00
N ALA A 34 -9.56 9.13 -4.88
CA ALA A 34 -9.90 8.80 -6.26
C ALA A 34 -10.96 7.68 -6.36
N LEU A 35 -11.18 6.90 -5.29
CA LEU A 35 -12.16 5.82 -5.22
C LEU A 35 -13.13 6.03 -4.04
N PRO A 36 -14.22 6.80 -4.22
CA PRO A 36 -15.16 7.13 -3.13
C PRO A 36 -15.83 5.91 -2.45
N ASN A 37 -15.80 4.75 -3.10
CA ASN A 37 -16.33 3.49 -2.58
C ASN A 37 -15.25 2.56 -1.98
N LEU A 38 -14.01 3.04 -1.78
CA LEU A 38 -12.94 2.33 -1.09
C LEU A 38 -12.91 2.68 0.41
N ASP A 39 -12.94 1.65 1.24
CA ASP A 39 -12.64 1.73 2.68
C ASP A 39 -11.24 1.18 2.95
N LEU A 40 -10.36 2.01 3.52
CA LEU A 40 -9.10 1.55 4.11
C LEU A 40 -9.29 1.35 5.62
N LYS A 41 -8.94 0.16 6.12
CA LYS A 41 -8.98 -0.17 7.54
C LYS A 41 -7.61 -0.63 8.02
N ILE A 42 -7.11 0.02 9.07
CA ILE A 42 -5.92 -0.41 9.79
C ILE A 42 -6.41 -1.30 10.94
N VAL A 43 -5.91 -2.53 11.00
CA VAL A 43 -6.46 -3.59 11.86
C VAL A 43 -5.38 -4.27 12.69
N GLU A 44 -5.80 -5.05 13.69
CA GLU A 44 -4.91 -5.89 14.48
C GLU A 44 -4.11 -6.89 13.62
N PRO A 45 -2.86 -7.22 13.99
CA PRO A 45 -2.01 -8.09 13.21
C PRO A 45 -2.59 -9.50 13.10
N ARG A 46 -2.66 -9.99 11.88
CA ARG A 46 -3.08 -11.36 11.57
C ARG A 46 -1.86 -12.18 11.20
N THR A 47 -1.80 -13.43 11.69
CA THR A 47 -0.66 -14.32 11.45
C THR A 47 -0.46 -14.70 9.98
N ARG A 48 -1.55 -14.74 9.19
CA ARG A 48 -1.51 -15.27 7.81
C ARG A 48 -1.52 -14.22 6.70
N ARG A 49 -1.81 -12.95 7.01
CA ARG A 49 -1.99 -11.88 6.03
C ARG A 49 -1.55 -10.53 6.61
N ARG A 50 -0.71 -9.80 5.86
CA ARG A 50 -0.29 -8.43 6.20
C ARG A 50 -1.29 -7.38 5.71
N GLY A 51 -1.87 -7.64 4.55
CA GLY A 51 -2.95 -6.87 3.97
C GLY A 51 -3.95 -7.80 3.28
N ASP A 52 -5.10 -7.27 2.94
CA ASP A 52 -6.13 -8.00 2.20
C ASP A 52 -7.13 -7.04 1.54
N TYR A 53 -7.27 -7.15 0.22
CA TYR A 53 -8.33 -6.53 -0.57
C TYR A 53 -9.55 -7.45 -0.70
N GLN A 54 -10.74 -6.87 -0.51
CA GLN A 54 -12.02 -7.53 -0.74
C GLN A 54 -13.04 -6.59 -1.39
N PHE A 55 -13.90 -7.11 -2.26
CA PHE A 55 -15.10 -6.42 -2.70
C PHE A 55 -16.30 -6.91 -1.90
N LYS A 56 -16.91 -6.01 -1.11
CA LYS A 56 -18.11 -6.26 -0.29
C LYS A 56 -19.35 -6.05 -1.16
N ARG A 57 -19.88 -7.14 -1.72
CA ARG A 57 -21.00 -7.11 -2.69
C ARG A 57 -22.28 -6.54 -2.09
N GLU A 58 -22.53 -6.83 -0.82
CA GLU A 58 -23.75 -6.47 -0.09
C GLU A 58 -23.93 -4.95 0.01
N VAL A 59 -22.83 -4.21 0.04
CA VAL A 59 -22.80 -2.74 0.13
C VAL A 59 -22.16 -2.08 -1.10
N SER A 60 -21.75 -2.87 -2.10
CA SER A 60 -21.02 -2.42 -3.30
C SER A 60 -19.79 -1.54 -3.00
N ARG A 61 -19.00 -1.93 -2.00
CA ARG A 61 -17.79 -1.20 -1.57
C ARG A 61 -16.52 -2.06 -1.68
N HIS A 62 -15.41 -1.41 -1.99
CA HIS A 62 -14.09 -2.01 -1.89
C HIS A 62 -13.56 -1.83 -0.46
N GLN A 63 -12.87 -2.83 0.06
CA GLN A 63 -12.22 -2.75 1.36
C GLN A 63 -10.77 -3.21 1.23
N ILE A 64 -9.84 -2.41 1.73
CA ILE A 64 -8.45 -2.82 1.97
C ILE A 64 -8.24 -2.83 3.48
N THR A 65 -7.68 -3.93 3.99
CA THR A 65 -7.24 -4.04 5.38
C THR A 65 -5.72 -4.15 5.43
N ILE A 66 -5.06 -3.52 6.39
CA ILE A 66 -3.61 -3.61 6.61
C ILE A 66 -3.33 -3.70 8.11
N ASN A 67 -2.41 -4.58 8.51
CA ASN A 67 -2.02 -4.71 9.90
C ASN A 67 -1.28 -3.45 10.39
N TRP A 68 -1.55 -3.01 11.62
CA TRP A 68 -0.99 -1.76 12.16
C TRP A 68 0.51 -1.85 12.51
N ASP A 69 1.03 -3.06 12.74
CA ASP A 69 2.38 -3.33 13.25
C ASP A 69 3.46 -3.35 12.16
N LEU A 70 3.09 -3.16 10.90
CA LEU A 70 4.04 -3.09 9.79
C LEU A 70 4.94 -1.86 9.91
N SER A 71 6.21 -2.03 9.55
CA SER A 71 7.10 -0.88 9.36
C SER A 71 6.60 0.02 8.23
N ARG A 72 7.00 1.29 8.21
CA ARG A 72 6.45 2.31 7.30
C ARG A 72 6.56 1.91 5.83
N HIS A 73 7.71 1.37 5.45
CA HIS A 73 7.93 0.90 4.07
C HIS A 73 7.14 -0.38 3.76
N ASN A 74 7.01 -1.30 4.71
CA ASN A 74 6.22 -2.52 4.53
C ASN A 74 4.72 -2.23 4.44
N PHE A 75 4.22 -1.25 5.20
CA PHE A 75 2.84 -0.77 5.08
C PHE A 75 2.59 -0.21 3.68
N LEU A 76 3.48 0.65 3.16
CA LEU A 76 3.35 1.19 1.80
C LEU A 76 3.33 0.08 0.74
N ILE A 77 4.28 -0.86 0.78
CA ILE A 77 4.32 -2.00 -0.15
C ILE A 77 3.00 -2.77 -0.11
N THR A 78 2.50 -3.05 1.09
CA THR A 78 1.28 -3.82 1.32
C THR A 78 0.06 -3.06 0.82
N PHE A 79 -0.06 -1.76 1.10
CA PHE A 79 -1.14 -0.93 0.56
C PHE A 79 -1.17 -0.95 -0.97
N LEU A 80 -0.03 -0.71 -1.62
CA LEU A 80 0.05 -0.68 -3.08
C LEU A 80 -0.24 -2.06 -3.70
N HIS A 81 0.13 -3.14 -3.01
CA HIS A 81 -0.20 -4.51 -3.41
C HIS A 81 -1.72 -4.74 -3.45
N GLU A 82 -2.41 -4.41 -2.35
CA GLU A 82 -3.86 -4.58 -2.24
C GLU A 82 -4.62 -3.62 -3.16
N TYR A 83 -4.14 -2.38 -3.30
CA TYR A 83 -4.72 -1.42 -4.24
C TYR A 83 -4.57 -1.89 -5.69
N ALA A 84 -3.47 -2.54 -6.04
CA ALA A 84 -3.29 -3.14 -7.36
C ALA A 84 -4.28 -4.28 -7.64
N HIS A 85 -4.64 -5.10 -6.64
CA HIS A 85 -5.72 -6.08 -6.78
C HIS A 85 -7.06 -5.40 -7.07
N LEU A 86 -7.37 -4.32 -6.35
CA LEU A 86 -8.57 -3.54 -6.60
C LEU A 86 -8.63 -3.05 -8.05
N ILE A 87 -7.59 -2.34 -8.50
CA ILE A 87 -7.56 -1.77 -9.86
C ILE A 87 -7.61 -2.86 -10.93
N ALA A 88 -6.91 -3.98 -10.71
CA ALA A 88 -6.94 -5.10 -11.64
C ALA A 88 -8.35 -5.72 -11.74
N VAL A 89 -9.03 -5.92 -10.60
CA VAL A 89 -10.41 -6.44 -10.61
C VAL A 89 -11.39 -5.46 -11.27
N GLN A 90 -11.26 -4.16 -11.02
CA GLN A 90 -12.12 -3.16 -11.67
C GLN A 90 -11.95 -3.14 -13.19
N LYS A 91 -10.71 -3.29 -13.68
CA LYS A 91 -10.39 -3.16 -15.10
C LYS A 91 -10.56 -4.43 -15.92
N TYR A 92 -10.28 -5.59 -15.32
CA TYR A 92 -10.22 -6.87 -16.04
C TYR A 92 -11.25 -7.89 -15.52
N GLY A 93 -12.01 -7.55 -14.47
CA GLY A 93 -12.97 -8.45 -13.84
C GLY A 93 -12.35 -9.33 -12.76
N ASN A 94 -13.19 -10.13 -12.10
CA ASN A 94 -12.81 -10.95 -10.95
C ASN A 94 -12.29 -12.36 -11.30
N SER A 95 -12.26 -12.72 -12.59
CA SER A 95 -11.78 -14.02 -13.08
C SER A 95 -10.27 -14.05 -13.31
N ILE A 96 -9.57 -12.92 -13.16
CA ILE A 96 -8.12 -12.84 -13.33
C ILE A 96 -7.39 -13.65 -12.25
N ALA A 97 -6.26 -14.23 -12.63
CA ALA A 97 -5.40 -14.92 -11.67
C ALA A 97 -4.86 -13.92 -10.62
N PRO A 98 -4.94 -14.25 -9.32
CA PRO A 98 -4.25 -13.48 -8.30
C PRO A 98 -2.77 -13.38 -8.64
N HIS A 99 -2.24 -12.17 -8.60
CA HIS A 99 -0.83 -11.89 -8.91
C HIS A 99 -0.39 -12.24 -10.35
N GLY A 100 -1.36 -12.42 -11.26
CA GLY A 100 -1.16 -12.67 -12.68
C GLY A 100 -0.67 -11.44 -13.46
N LYS A 101 -0.60 -11.56 -14.80
CA LYS A 101 -0.04 -10.51 -15.67
C LYS A 101 -0.78 -9.16 -15.52
N GLU A 102 -2.10 -9.19 -15.33
CA GLU A 102 -2.95 -8.02 -15.11
C GLU A 102 -2.59 -7.33 -13.81
N TRP A 103 -2.54 -8.08 -12.70
CA TRP A 103 -2.14 -7.55 -11.41
C TRP A 103 -0.70 -7.01 -11.43
N LYS A 104 0.26 -7.73 -12.02
CA LYS A 104 1.65 -7.26 -12.11
C LYS A 104 1.76 -5.95 -12.89
N LYS A 105 0.97 -5.80 -13.96
CA LYS A 105 0.89 -4.56 -14.73
C LYS A 105 0.34 -3.42 -13.88
N GLU A 106 -0.79 -3.62 -13.20
CA GLU A 106 -1.39 -2.55 -12.40
C GLU A 106 -0.59 -2.24 -11.14
N TYR A 107 0.11 -3.23 -10.55
CA TYR A 107 1.00 -2.98 -9.42
C TYR A 107 2.16 -2.05 -9.80
N ARG A 108 2.77 -2.27 -10.98
CA ARG A 108 3.75 -1.32 -11.54
C ARG A 108 3.14 0.06 -11.75
N ASN A 109 1.97 0.15 -12.38
CA ASN A 109 1.32 1.43 -12.68
C ASN A 109 1.04 2.24 -11.41
N VAL A 110 0.50 1.59 -10.38
CA VAL A 110 0.15 2.22 -9.11
C VAL A 110 1.39 2.60 -8.30
N ALA A 111 2.46 1.79 -8.35
CA ALA A 111 3.67 2.04 -7.57
C ALA A 111 4.63 3.04 -8.22
N LEU A 112 4.64 3.17 -9.55
CA LEU A 112 5.60 4.01 -10.28
C LEU A 112 5.60 5.48 -9.85
N PRO A 113 4.44 6.15 -9.61
CA PRO A 113 4.43 7.52 -9.10
C PRO A 113 5.18 7.68 -7.77
N PHE A 114 5.13 6.68 -6.88
CA PHE A 114 5.85 6.71 -5.61
C PHE A 114 7.36 6.62 -5.83
N VAL A 115 7.81 5.71 -6.69
CA VAL A 115 9.22 5.55 -7.06
C VAL A 115 9.79 6.83 -7.69
N LEU A 116 9.00 7.51 -8.54
CA LEU A 116 9.42 8.74 -9.23
C LEU A 116 9.28 10.01 -8.39
N SER A 117 8.60 9.95 -7.24
CA SER A 117 8.29 11.14 -6.43
C SER A 117 9.51 11.82 -5.80
N GLY A 118 10.63 11.11 -5.66
CA GLY A 118 11.80 11.57 -4.90
C GLY A 118 11.60 11.60 -3.38
N LYS A 119 10.44 11.14 -2.87
CA LYS A 119 10.11 11.18 -1.43
C LYS A 119 10.53 9.95 -0.63
N LEU A 120 10.82 8.85 -1.33
CA LEU A 120 11.19 7.58 -0.73
C LEU A 120 12.69 7.52 -0.46
N HIS A 121 13.08 6.77 0.56
CA HIS A 121 14.49 6.55 0.87
C HIS A 121 15.23 5.96 -0.36
N PRO A 122 16.44 6.43 -0.74
CA PRO A 122 17.09 5.98 -1.97
C PRO A 122 17.33 4.47 -2.02
N VAL A 123 17.75 3.86 -0.90
CA VAL A 123 17.99 2.41 -0.81
C VAL A 123 16.69 1.63 -1.04
N PHE A 124 15.58 2.08 -0.44
CA PHE A 124 14.27 1.48 -0.67
C PHE A 124 13.82 1.66 -2.11
N THR A 125 13.98 2.85 -2.66
CA THR A 125 13.55 3.20 -4.03
C THR A 125 14.23 2.30 -5.06
N ALA A 126 15.54 2.08 -4.93
CA ALA A 126 16.30 1.21 -5.82
C ALA A 126 15.80 -0.25 -5.74
N ALA A 127 15.67 -0.80 -4.53
CA ALA A 127 15.23 -2.17 -4.32
C ALA A 127 13.77 -2.37 -4.79
N PHE A 128 12.90 -1.41 -4.50
CA PHE A 128 11.49 -1.48 -4.89
C PHE A 128 11.32 -1.38 -6.41
N LYS A 129 12.10 -0.52 -7.09
CA LYS A 129 12.13 -0.47 -8.55
C LYS A 129 12.55 -1.81 -9.17
N HIS A 130 13.56 -2.47 -8.60
CA HIS A 130 13.99 -3.80 -9.04
C HIS A 130 12.88 -4.84 -8.82
N TYR A 131 12.29 -4.90 -7.62
CA TYR A 131 11.19 -5.81 -7.30
C TYR A 131 9.98 -5.66 -8.25
N LEU A 132 9.63 -4.42 -8.61
CA LEU A 132 8.51 -4.14 -9.51
C LEU A 132 8.69 -4.69 -10.94
N VAL A 133 9.91 -5.06 -11.36
CA VAL A 133 10.13 -5.70 -12.67
C VAL A 133 9.37 -7.03 -12.74
N ASN A 134 9.42 -7.83 -11.68
CA ASN A 134 8.69 -9.10 -11.59
C ASN A 134 8.26 -9.37 -10.14
N PRO A 135 7.20 -8.69 -9.66
CA PRO A 135 6.81 -8.77 -8.27
C PRO A 135 6.24 -10.15 -7.93
N TYR A 136 6.58 -10.63 -6.74
CA TYR A 136 6.05 -11.87 -6.17
C TYR A 136 4.68 -11.65 -5.54
N ALA A 137 3.95 -12.74 -5.29
CA ALA A 137 2.71 -12.71 -4.52
C ALA A 137 2.93 -12.22 -3.07
N SER A 138 4.12 -12.44 -2.51
CA SER A 138 4.53 -11.90 -1.21
C SER A 138 5.88 -11.21 -1.36
N SER A 139 5.93 -9.93 -1.01
CA SER A 139 7.15 -9.12 -1.04
C SER A 139 8.21 -9.63 -0.06
N GLU A 140 7.82 -10.36 0.99
CA GLU A 140 8.75 -10.92 1.98
C GLU A 140 9.74 -11.94 1.39
N ARG A 141 9.42 -12.50 0.22
CA ARG A 141 10.31 -13.41 -0.50
C ARG A 141 11.48 -12.68 -1.15
N ASP A 142 11.39 -11.37 -1.32
CA ASP A 142 12.46 -10.55 -1.87
C ASP A 142 13.36 -10.04 -0.72
N THR A 143 14.44 -10.78 -0.47
CA THR A 143 15.37 -10.48 0.64
C THR A 143 16.04 -9.13 0.48
N ALA A 144 16.32 -8.69 -0.75
CA ALA A 144 16.91 -7.39 -1.03
C ALA A 144 15.93 -6.25 -0.71
N LEU A 145 14.66 -6.39 -1.07
CA LEU A 145 13.61 -5.44 -0.70
C LEU A 145 13.41 -5.39 0.82
N MET A 146 13.40 -6.54 1.49
CA MET A 146 13.23 -6.60 2.95
C MET A 146 14.41 -5.98 3.70
N ASP A 147 15.64 -6.17 3.24
CA ASP A 147 16.82 -5.48 3.78
C ASP A 147 16.74 -3.96 3.57
N ALA A 148 16.36 -3.53 2.36
CA ALA A 148 16.20 -2.13 2.03
C ALA A 148 15.12 -1.44 2.89
N CYS A 149 13.99 -2.11 3.15
CA CYS A 149 12.98 -1.65 4.10
C CYS A 149 13.57 -1.44 5.50
N ARG A 150 14.28 -2.45 6.04
CA ARG A 150 14.88 -2.37 7.38
C ARG A 150 15.84 -1.19 7.52
N ARG A 151 16.71 -0.99 6.53
CA ARG A 151 17.68 0.11 6.52
C ARG A 151 17.00 1.47 6.45
N ALA A 152 16.06 1.64 5.52
CA ALA A 152 15.32 2.89 5.37
C ALA A 152 14.48 3.24 6.61
N ASP A 153 13.83 2.25 7.24
CA ASP A 153 13.08 2.45 8.48
C ASP A 153 13.98 2.75 9.69
N ALA A 154 15.21 2.22 9.73
CA ALA A 154 16.18 2.52 10.80
C ALA A 154 16.64 3.99 10.75
N GLU A 155 16.92 4.53 9.56
CA GLU A 155 17.33 5.93 9.40
C GLU A 155 16.21 6.91 9.77
N ILE A 156 14.95 6.57 9.46
CA ILE A 156 13.79 7.35 9.90
C ILE A 156 13.71 7.48 11.43
N LYS A 157 14.06 6.41 12.17
CA LYS A 157 14.03 6.43 13.64
C LYS A 157 15.10 7.33 14.23
N GLN A 158 16.21 7.58 13.52
CA GLN A 158 17.31 8.42 13.99
C GLN A 158 17.03 9.93 13.84
N VAL A 159 16.03 10.33 13.06
CA VAL A 159 15.72 11.74 12.76
C VAL A 159 14.67 12.34 13.70
N ASN A 160 14.00 11.53 14.54
CA ASN A 160 13.05 12.04 15.54
C ASN A 160 13.80 12.27 16.87
N TRP A 161 14.25 13.51 17.09
CA TRP A 161 14.74 14.02 18.37
C TRP A 161 13.57 14.61 19.17
#